data_AF-A0A0G1M720-F1
#
_entry.id   AF-A0A0G1M720-F1
#
_cell.length_a   1.000
_cell.length_b   1.000
_cell.length_c   1.000
_cell.angle_alpha   90.00
_cell.angle_beta   90.00
_cell.angle_gamma   90.00
#
_symmetry.space_group_name_H-M   'P 1'
#
loop_
_entity.id
_entity.type
_entity.pdbx_description
1 polymer ?
#
loop_
_entity_poly.entity_id
_entity_poly.type
_entity_poly.pdbx_seq_one_letter_code
_entity_poly.pdbx_strand_id
1 'polypeptide(L)'
;IRIATELGFTIEEKTLDAIKKNASLINKIAKERVREELFKILSSPNPYDGMLLLRNAGLLMEILPEFEKTFGVEQKSPGRHHIYDVGTHSLMALKNCKSQDPIVRFATLIHDIGKPQTYKKLPTGVITFYNHEVVSTKIAVNIADRLRFSKKEKDKLITLVRYHQFTVDERQTDSAIRRFIRNVGKENISDMITLRIADRLGGGARETSWRLEEFKKRLIEVQKEPFAVKDLKIDGNDVMKELNLKPGPKVGEILNTLFEEVVEKKLENEKKALLSRLKEFKTS
;
A
#
# COMPACT_ATOMS: atom_id res chain seq x y z
N ILE A 1 4.50 27.68 6.27
CA ILE A 1 4.50 26.61 5.23
C ILE A 1 3.09 26.13 4.96
N ARG A 2 2.36 25.49 5.89
CA ARG A 2 0.97 25.03 5.66
C ARG A 2 0.09 26.08 4.97
N ILE A 3 0.04 27.30 5.52
CA ILE A 3 -0.76 28.40 4.95
C ILE A 3 -0.34 28.70 3.50
N ALA A 4 0.96 28.75 3.23
CA ALA A 4 1.48 28.97 1.87
C ALA A 4 1.07 27.83 0.92
N THR A 5 1.08 26.60 1.39
CA THR A 5 0.66 25.42 0.62
C THR A 5 -0.85 25.41 0.32
N GLU A 6 -1.67 25.71 1.33
CA GLU A 6 -3.13 25.72 1.20
C GLU A 6 -3.63 26.85 0.28
N LEU A 7 -3.03 28.04 0.39
CA LEU A 7 -3.47 29.24 -0.32
C LEU A 7 -2.66 29.54 -1.59
N GLY A 8 -1.60 28.78 -1.86
CA GLY A 8 -0.70 29.03 -3.00
C GLY A 8 0.15 30.30 -2.86
N PHE A 9 0.41 30.74 -1.62
CA PHE A 9 1.23 31.93 -1.37
C PHE A 9 2.73 31.64 -1.45
N THR A 10 3.50 32.66 -1.80
CA THR A 10 4.96 32.65 -1.64
C THR A 10 5.33 33.17 -0.25
N ILE A 11 6.19 32.46 0.46
CA ILE A 11 6.72 32.93 1.75
C ILE A 11 7.77 34.00 1.47
N GLU A 12 7.63 35.17 2.10
CA GLU A 12 8.60 36.26 2.01
C GLU A 12 10.00 35.82 2.48
N GLU A 13 11.05 36.35 1.85
CA GLU A 13 12.41 35.84 1.97
C GLU A 13 12.96 35.87 3.41
N LYS A 14 12.80 36.99 4.14
CA LYS A 14 13.25 37.09 5.53
C LYS A 14 12.51 36.11 6.43
N THR A 15 11.23 35.89 6.18
CA THR A 15 10.41 34.90 6.88
C THR A 15 10.90 33.48 6.60
N LEU A 16 11.21 33.16 5.34
CA LEU A 16 11.75 31.85 4.97
C LEU A 16 13.12 31.60 5.63
N ASP A 17 14.00 32.60 5.65
CA ASP A 17 15.30 32.50 6.29
C ASP A 17 15.20 32.38 7.81
N ALA A 18 14.23 33.08 8.43
CA ALA A 18 13.92 32.88 9.84
C ALA A 18 13.46 31.45 10.12
N ILE A 19 12.64 30.84 9.25
CA ILE A 19 12.23 29.43 9.39
C ILE A 19 13.46 28.53 9.29
N LYS A 20 14.34 28.71 8.30
CA LYS A 20 15.56 27.90 8.13
C LYS A 20 16.46 27.96 9.35
N LYS A 21 16.74 29.16 9.87
CA LYS A 21 17.59 29.39 11.05
C LYS A 21 17.03 28.70 12.31
N ASN A 22 15.72 28.57 12.40
CA ASN A 22 15.03 28.03 13.57
C ASN A 22 14.48 26.61 13.35
N ALA A 23 14.78 25.96 12.23
CA ALA A 23 14.15 24.69 11.85
C ALA A 23 14.27 23.62 12.94
N SER A 24 15.44 23.50 13.57
CA SER A 24 15.72 22.52 14.62
C SER A 24 14.88 22.70 15.89
N LEU A 25 14.31 23.90 16.12
CA LEU A 25 13.40 24.15 17.25
C LEU A 25 12.11 23.33 17.16
N ILE A 26 11.76 22.81 15.98
CA ILE A 26 10.62 21.90 15.81
C ILE A 26 10.74 20.63 16.66
N ASN A 27 11.96 20.22 17.02
CA ASN A 27 12.19 19.09 17.90
C ASN A 27 11.74 19.33 19.35
N LYS A 28 11.56 20.60 19.75
CA LYS A 28 11.00 20.98 21.05
C LYS A 28 9.47 20.92 21.08
N ILE A 29 8.83 20.70 19.92
CA ILE A 29 7.37 20.65 19.79
C ILE A 29 6.89 19.19 19.89
N ALA A 30 5.74 18.99 20.55
CA ALA A 30 5.07 17.69 20.64
C ALA A 30 4.85 17.09 19.23
N LYS A 31 5.16 15.80 19.07
CA LYS A 31 5.18 15.16 17.74
C LYS A 31 3.77 15.01 17.15
N GLU A 32 2.75 14.95 17.99
CA GLU A 32 1.33 15.01 17.61
C GLU A 32 1.01 16.32 16.88
N ARG A 33 1.48 17.47 17.41
CA ARG A 33 1.27 18.79 16.78
C ARG A 33 2.03 18.92 15.46
N VAL A 34 3.26 18.40 15.41
CA VAL A 34 4.04 18.34 14.17
C VAL A 34 3.33 17.47 13.12
N ARG A 35 2.81 16.32 13.54
CA ARG A 35 2.00 15.44 12.68
C ARG A 35 0.77 16.15 12.15
N GLU A 36 0.00 16.83 13.00
CA GLU A 36 -1.21 17.54 12.57
C GLU A 36 -0.92 18.55 11.45
N GLU A 37 0.12 19.37 11.59
CA GLU A 37 0.48 20.35 10.54
C GLU A 37 1.02 19.67 9.28
N LEU A 38 1.81 18.61 9.40
CA LEU A 38 2.25 17.79 8.26
C LEU A 38 1.05 17.19 7.51
N PHE A 39 0.06 16.68 8.25
CA PHE A 39 -1.11 16.04 7.66
C PHE A 39 -2.06 17.06 7.02
N LYS A 40 -2.17 18.28 7.55
CA LYS A 40 -2.88 19.37 6.87
C LYS A 40 -2.18 19.75 5.55
N ILE A 41 -0.85 19.78 5.51
CA ILE A 41 -0.10 19.96 4.25
C ILE A 41 -0.42 18.84 3.27
N LEU A 42 -0.41 17.59 3.72
CA LEU A 42 -0.73 16.44 2.87
C LEU A 42 -2.18 16.45 2.40
N SER A 43 -3.12 16.95 3.19
CA SER A 43 -4.54 17.11 2.80
C SER A 43 -4.81 18.30 1.89
N SER A 44 -3.87 19.24 1.76
CA SER A 44 -4.07 20.44 0.93
C SER A 44 -4.19 20.12 -0.57
N PRO A 45 -4.62 21.08 -1.41
CA PRO A 45 -4.60 20.91 -2.87
C PRO A 45 -3.19 20.76 -3.47
N ASN A 46 -2.15 21.23 -2.77
CA ASN A 46 -0.78 21.31 -3.29
C ASN A 46 0.24 20.55 -2.40
N PRO A 47 0.03 19.25 -2.10
CA PRO A 47 0.88 18.54 -1.13
C PRO A 47 2.34 18.41 -1.61
N TYR A 48 2.55 18.32 -2.92
CA TYR A 48 3.89 18.34 -3.53
C TYR A 48 4.67 19.61 -3.16
N ASP A 49 4.09 20.78 -3.38
CA ASP A 49 4.75 22.07 -3.11
C ASP A 49 4.98 22.26 -1.60
N GLY A 50 4.05 21.80 -0.77
CA GLY A 50 4.22 21.82 0.68
C GLY A 50 5.40 20.97 1.16
N MET A 51 5.57 19.77 0.62
CA MET A 51 6.74 18.93 0.94
C MET A 51 8.04 19.52 0.44
N LEU A 52 8.03 20.15 -0.75
CA LEU A 52 9.20 20.84 -1.29
C LEU A 52 9.57 22.08 -0.45
N LEU A 53 8.58 22.85 0.02
CA LEU A 53 8.80 23.96 0.94
C LEU A 53 9.36 23.50 2.28
N LEU A 54 8.87 22.39 2.84
CA LEU A 54 9.45 21.79 4.06
C LEU A 54 10.93 21.44 3.86
N ARG A 55 11.27 20.89 2.70
CA ARG A 55 12.66 20.55 2.35
C ARG A 55 13.54 21.78 2.21
N ASN A 56 13.11 22.76 1.42
CA ASN A 56 13.86 23.99 1.17
C ASN A 56 14.03 24.85 2.43
N ALA A 57 13.10 24.71 3.39
CA ALA A 57 13.18 25.36 4.70
C ALA A 57 14.02 24.57 5.72
N GLY A 58 14.58 23.41 5.38
CA GLY A 58 15.35 22.53 6.28
C GLY A 58 14.49 21.73 7.28
N LEU A 59 13.18 21.97 7.33
CA LEU A 59 12.28 21.29 8.26
C LEU A 59 12.06 19.81 7.91
N LEU A 60 12.17 19.42 6.63
CA LEU A 60 11.98 18.03 6.23
C LEU A 60 13.00 17.10 6.89
N MET A 61 14.26 17.52 6.99
CA MET A 61 15.31 16.75 7.67
C MET A 61 15.01 16.55 9.16
N GLU A 62 14.35 17.51 9.80
CA GLU A 62 13.98 17.43 11.22
C GLU A 62 12.73 16.58 11.46
N ILE A 63 11.75 16.63 10.54
CA ILE A 63 10.46 15.93 10.67
C ILE A 63 10.53 14.50 10.13
N LEU A 64 11.15 14.28 8.97
CA LEU A 64 11.26 12.99 8.28
C LEU A 64 12.69 12.79 7.74
N PRO A 65 13.70 12.68 8.62
CA PRO A 65 15.10 12.47 8.20
C PRO A 65 15.29 11.23 7.32
N GLU A 66 14.47 10.19 7.50
CA GLU A 66 14.49 8.98 6.71
C GLU A 66 14.07 9.24 5.26
N PHE A 67 13.14 10.18 5.05
CA PHE A 67 12.71 10.59 3.71
C PHE A 67 13.76 11.49 3.05
N GLU A 68 14.42 12.38 3.79
CA GLU A 68 15.48 13.21 3.23
C GLU A 68 16.63 12.37 2.63
N LYS A 69 16.94 11.22 3.24
CA LYS A 69 17.95 10.27 2.75
C LYS A 69 17.62 9.63 1.40
N THR A 70 16.39 9.76 0.91
CA THR A 70 16.00 9.24 -0.40
C THR A 70 16.44 10.15 -1.55
N PHE A 71 16.67 11.43 -1.30
CA PHE A 71 17.13 12.36 -2.32
C PHE A 71 18.56 12.05 -2.75
N GLY A 72 18.79 12.03 -4.06
CA GLY A 72 20.09 11.70 -4.64
C GLY A 72 20.38 10.19 -4.75
N VAL A 73 19.51 9.31 -4.28
CA VAL A 73 19.66 7.86 -4.48
C VAL A 73 19.31 7.50 -5.93
N GLU A 74 20.32 7.10 -6.70
CA GLU A 74 20.20 6.78 -8.12
C GLU A 74 19.25 5.60 -8.37
N GLN A 75 18.29 5.78 -9.29
CA GLN A 75 17.41 4.69 -9.76
C GLN A 75 17.63 4.31 -11.23
N LYS A 76 18.37 5.15 -11.96
CA LYS A 76 18.66 4.95 -13.38
C LYS A 76 19.53 3.72 -13.54
N SER A 77 19.01 2.72 -14.24
CA SER A 77 19.66 1.42 -14.43
C SER A 77 19.54 1.01 -15.90
N PRO A 78 20.53 0.29 -16.46
CA PRO A 78 20.42 -0.25 -17.82
C PRO A 78 19.09 -0.98 -18.04
N GLY A 79 18.40 -0.67 -19.15
CA GLY A 79 17.11 -1.26 -19.50
C GLY A 79 15.91 -0.86 -18.62
N ARG A 80 16.08 0.10 -17.70
CA ARG A 80 14.97 0.62 -16.86
C ARG A 80 14.74 2.10 -17.12
N HIS A 81 13.47 2.46 -17.30
CA HIS A 81 13.03 3.84 -17.54
C HIS A 81 12.73 4.56 -16.22
N HIS A 82 13.74 4.73 -15.36
CA HIS A 82 13.66 5.64 -14.21
C HIS A 82 14.32 6.96 -14.56
N ILE A 83 13.56 8.05 -14.45
CA ILE A 83 14.00 9.41 -14.79
C ILE A 83 14.46 10.22 -13.57
N TYR A 84 14.07 9.82 -12.36
CA TYR A 84 14.34 10.55 -11.13
C TYR A 84 15.08 9.71 -10.07
N ASP A 85 15.79 10.37 -9.16
CA ASP A 85 16.24 9.74 -7.91
C ASP A 85 15.04 9.32 -7.03
N VAL A 86 15.28 8.53 -5.98
CA VAL A 86 14.20 7.97 -5.15
C VAL A 86 13.33 9.08 -4.53
N GLY A 87 13.93 10.12 -3.93
CA GLY A 87 13.18 11.17 -3.27
C GLY A 87 12.35 12.01 -4.25
N THR A 88 12.95 12.36 -5.39
CA THR A 88 12.23 13.08 -6.45
C THR A 88 11.10 12.24 -7.05
N HIS A 89 11.31 10.93 -7.25
CA HIS A 89 10.25 9.99 -7.65
C HIS A 89 9.09 9.97 -6.65
N SER A 90 9.39 9.86 -5.36
CA SER A 90 8.38 9.88 -4.29
C SER A 90 7.56 11.18 -4.26
N LEU A 91 8.19 12.34 -4.46
CA LEU A 91 7.48 13.61 -4.57
C LEU A 91 6.57 13.63 -5.82
N MET A 92 7.08 13.16 -6.95
CA MET A 92 6.28 13.07 -8.19
C MET A 92 5.12 12.08 -8.06
N ALA A 93 5.30 10.97 -7.33
CA ALA A 93 4.23 10.06 -6.98
C ALA A 93 3.18 10.76 -6.10
N LEU A 94 3.59 11.48 -5.05
CA LEU A 94 2.68 12.28 -4.23
C LEU A 94 1.89 13.30 -5.07
N LYS A 95 2.56 14.00 -6.00
CA LYS A 95 1.92 14.97 -6.91
C LYS A 95 0.82 14.34 -7.76
N ASN A 96 0.99 13.08 -8.17
CA ASN A 96 0.06 12.33 -9.01
C ASN A 96 -0.96 11.49 -8.20
N CYS A 97 -0.90 11.53 -6.87
CA CYS A 97 -1.81 10.78 -6.01
C CYS A 97 -3.19 11.42 -5.96
N LYS A 98 -4.17 10.76 -6.58
CA LYS A 98 -5.57 11.25 -6.67
C LYS A 98 -6.38 11.09 -5.39
N SER A 99 -5.90 10.31 -4.41
CA SER A 99 -6.57 10.15 -3.13
C SER A 99 -6.59 11.49 -2.37
N GLN A 100 -7.68 11.77 -1.66
CA GLN A 100 -7.79 12.89 -0.72
C GLN A 100 -7.48 12.46 0.71
N ASP A 101 -7.28 11.17 0.96
CA ASP A 101 -6.89 10.66 2.28
C ASP A 101 -5.40 10.96 2.53
N PRO A 102 -5.06 11.77 3.55
CA PRO A 102 -3.67 12.10 3.84
C PRO A 102 -2.82 10.89 4.25
N ILE A 103 -3.42 9.81 4.77
CA ILE A 103 -2.70 8.55 5.07
C ILE A 103 -2.27 7.89 3.75
N VAL A 104 -3.12 7.90 2.73
CA VAL A 104 -2.80 7.33 1.41
C VAL A 104 -1.74 8.17 0.71
N ARG A 105 -1.86 9.50 0.78
CA ARG A 105 -0.82 10.43 0.29
C ARG A 105 0.50 10.23 1.01
N PHE A 106 0.47 10.06 2.34
CA PHE A 106 1.68 9.80 3.13
C PHE A 106 2.32 8.46 2.76
N ALA A 107 1.52 7.40 2.65
CA ALA A 107 1.99 6.10 2.18
C ALA A 107 2.60 6.19 0.78
N THR A 108 1.98 6.96 -0.12
CA THR A 108 2.51 7.22 -1.48
C THR A 108 3.85 7.95 -1.42
N LEU A 109 4.01 8.94 -0.54
CA LEU A 109 5.28 9.65 -0.38
C LEU A 109 6.41 8.72 0.10
N ILE A 110 6.12 7.83 1.06
CA ILE A 110 7.15 7.02 1.72
C ILE A 110 7.23 5.55 1.26
N HIS A 111 6.50 5.14 0.22
CA HIS A 111 6.45 3.73 -0.21
C HIS A 111 7.85 3.13 -0.46
N ASP A 112 8.74 3.94 -1.04
CA ASP A 112 10.11 3.58 -1.41
C ASP A 112 11.18 4.03 -0.40
N ILE A 113 10.80 4.46 0.81
CA ILE A 113 11.72 5.05 1.80
C ILE A 113 12.84 4.10 2.26
N GLY A 114 12.69 2.78 2.04
CA GLY A 114 13.70 1.75 2.33
C GLY A 114 14.72 1.50 1.21
N LYS A 115 14.56 2.13 0.04
CA LYS A 115 15.51 2.00 -1.09
C LYS A 115 16.95 2.42 -0.73
N PRO A 116 17.20 3.51 0.02
CA PRO A 116 18.58 3.88 0.37
C PRO A 116 19.34 2.77 1.10
N GLN A 117 18.69 2.05 2.04
CA GLN A 117 19.32 0.97 2.82
C GLN A 117 19.45 -0.34 2.03
N THR A 118 18.74 -0.49 0.93
CA THR A 118 18.72 -1.72 0.10
C THR A 118 19.38 -1.52 -1.26
N TYR A 119 19.94 -0.34 -1.51
CA TYR A 119 20.63 0.01 -2.73
C TYR A 119 21.85 -0.89 -2.94
N LYS A 120 21.91 -1.53 -4.12
CA LYS A 120 23.09 -2.25 -4.57
C LYS A 120 23.29 -2.04 -6.07
N LYS A 121 24.49 -1.60 -6.45
CA LYS A 121 24.94 -1.52 -7.85
C LYS A 121 25.78 -2.76 -8.17
N LEU A 122 25.31 -3.56 -9.11
CA LEU A 122 26.00 -4.77 -9.56
C LEU A 122 27.17 -4.39 -10.50
N PRO A 123 28.16 -5.29 -10.71
CA PRO A 123 29.25 -5.04 -11.66
C PRO A 123 28.78 -4.73 -13.09
N THR A 124 27.59 -5.21 -13.46
CA THR A 124 26.93 -4.91 -14.76
C THR A 124 26.37 -3.49 -14.85
N GLY A 125 26.48 -2.69 -13.79
CA GLY A 125 25.86 -1.37 -13.67
C GLY A 125 24.38 -1.40 -13.30
N VAL A 126 23.76 -2.58 -13.18
CA VAL A 126 22.36 -2.72 -12.78
C VAL A 126 22.16 -2.35 -11.31
N ILE A 127 21.18 -1.50 -11.04
CA ILE A 127 20.80 -1.10 -9.68
C ILE A 127 19.63 -1.94 -9.20
N THR A 128 19.74 -2.44 -7.97
CA THR A 128 18.74 -3.28 -7.31
C THR A 128 18.37 -2.71 -5.94
N PHE A 129 17.14 -2.98 -5.52
CA PHE A 129 16.54 -2.57 -4.26
C PHE A 129 15.77 -3.75 -3.65
N TYR A 130 16.42 -4.91 -3.54
CA TYR A 130 15.74 -6.13 -3.09
C TYR A 130 15.20 -5.95 -1.67
N ASN A 131 13.94 -6.33 -1.45
CA ASN A 131 13.24 -6.25 -0.17
C ASN A 131 13.07 -4.82 0.39
N HIS A 132 13.16 -3.78 -0.44
CA HIS A 132 12.95 -2.41 0.04
C HIS A 132 11.57 -2.21 0.65
N GLU A 133 10.53 -2.90 0.17
CA GLU A 133 9.19 -2.84 0.75
C GLU A 133 9.17 -3.34 2.20
N VAL A 134 10.00 -4.32 2.55
CA VAL A 134 10.17 -4.78 3.93
C VAL A 134 10.86 -3.73 4.78
N VAL A 135 11.91 -3.09 4.24
CA VAL A 135 12.65 -2.04 4.94
C VAL A 135 11.81 -0.77 5.09
N SER A 136 11.12 -0.34 4.03
CA SER A 136 10.14 0.75 4.03
C SER A 136 9.07 0.52 5.10
N THR A 137 8.58 -0.71 5.25
CA THR A 137 7.60 -1.06 6.28
C THR A 137 8.16 -0.82 7.68
N LYS A 138 9.38 -1.27 7.97
CA LYS A 138 10.03 -1.05 9.28
C LYS A 138 10.24 0.43 9.58
N ILE A 139 10.64 1.20 8.56
CA ILE A 139 10.79 2.66 8.67
C ILE A 139 9.42 3.32 8.92
N ALA A 140 8.38 2.93 8.19
CA ALA A 140 7.03 3.46 8.34
C ALA A 140 6.45 3.18 9.73
N VAL A 141 6.71 2.00 10.32
CA VAL A 141 6.35 1.68 11.71
C VAL A 141 6.97 2.69 12.68
N ASN A 142 8.28 2.90 12.58
CA ASN A 142 9.01 3.83 13.45
C ASN A 142 8.52 5.27 13.29
N ILE A 143 8.24 5.69 12.05
CA ILE A 143 7.66 7.01 11.76
C ILE A 143 6.27 7.14 12.37
N ALA A 144 5.40 6.13 12.22
CA ALA A 144 4.06 6.14 12.77
C ALA A 144 4.05 6.20 14.31
N ASP A 145 4.98 5.50 14.97
CA ASP A 145 5.15 5.53 16.43
C ASP A 145 5.70 6.88 16.91
N ARG A 146 6.68 7.43 16.18
CA ARG A 146 7.27 8.75 16.46
C ARG A 146 6.28 9.88 16.27
N LEU A 147 5.43 9.79 15.26
CA LEU A 147 4.37 10.77 14.96
C LEU A 147 3.04 10.46 15.65
N ARG A 148 2.96 9.39 16.45
CA ARG A 148 1.81 9.09 17.33
C ARG A 148 0.51 8.88 16.55
N PHE A 149 0.58 7.99 15.57
CA PHE A 149 -0.59 7.56 14.79
C PHE A 149 -1.56 6.76 15.67
N SER A 150 -2.86 6.86 15.41
CA SER A 150 -3.80 5.89 15.97
C SER A 150 -3.53 4.50 15.38
N LYS A 151 -3.97 3.44 16.08
CA LYS A 151 -3.79 2.06 15.60
C LYS A 151 -4.33 1.87 14.17
N LYS A 152 -5.55 2.35 13.90
CA LYS A 152 -6.20 2.23 12.60
C LYS A 152 -5.39 2.91 11.48
N GLU A 153 -4.89 4.11 11.73
CA GLU A 153 -4.07 4.86 10.77
C GLU A 153 -2.72 4.20 10.53
N LYS A 154 -2.08 3.72 11.60
CA LYS A 154 -0.81 2.99 11.53
C LYS A 154 -0.97 1.70 10.71
N ASP A 155 -2.01 0.91 10.98
CA ASP A 155 -2.29 -0.34 10.27
C ASP A 155 -2.54 -0.09 8.77
N LYS A 156 -3.31 0.95 8.43
CA LYS A 156 -3.52 1.36 7.03
C LYS A 156 -2.20 1.80 6.36
N LEU A 157 -1.42 2.68 7.00
CA LEU A 157 -0.14 3.16 6.46
C LEU A 157 0.82 1.99 6.18
N ILE A 158 1.01 1.11 7.17
CA ILE A 158 1.88 -0.06 7.07
C ILE A 158 1.43 -0.97 5.96
N THR A 159 0.13 -1.24 5.85
CA THR A 159 -0.44 -2.11 4.81
C THR A 159 -0.17 -1.57 3.41
N LEU A 160 -0.43 -0.28 3.19
CA LEU A 160 -0.16 0.38 1.91
C LEU A 160 1.32 0.35 1.55
N VAL A 161 2.21 0.68 2.49
CA VAL A 161 3.67 0.65 2.26
C VAL A 161 4.18 -0.78 2.06
N ARG A 162 3.68 -1.76 2.81
CA ARG A 162 4.16 -3.15 2.74
C ARG A 162 3.83 -3.82 1.42
N TYR A 163 2.64 -3.57 0.90
CA TYR A 163 2.10 -4.29 -0.25
C TYR A 163 2.01 -3.42 -1.51
N HIS A 164 2.65 -2.23 -1.52
CA HIS A 164 2.68 -1.36 -2.70
C HIS A 164 3.30 -2.02 -3.93
N GLN A 165 4.24 -2.94 -3.71
CA GLN A 165 4.82 -3.75 -4.77
C GLN A 165 3.95 -4.96 -5.05
N PHE A 166 3.24 -4.92 -6.17
CA PHE A 166 2.53 -6.08 -6.69
C PHE A 166 2.58 -6.13 -8.22
N THR A 167 2.49 -7.35 -8.73
CA THR A 167 2.44 -7.65 -10.15
C THR A 167 1.02 -7.40 -10.67
N VAL A 168 0.95 -6.81 -11.86
CA VAL A 168 -0.27 -6.65 -12.66
C VAL A 168 0.00 -7.38 -13.96
N ASP A 169 -0.55 -8.59 -14.08
CA ASP A 169 -0.31 -9.49 -15.21
C ASP A 169 -1.60 -10.29 -15.51
N GLU A 170 -1.96 -10.38 -16.78
CA GLU A 170 -3.14 -11.09 -17.29
C GLU A 170 -3.17 -12.57 -16.88
N ARG A 171 -2.00 -13.18 -16.66
CA ARG A 171 -1.82 -14.61 -16.32
C ARG A 171 -1.96 -14.90 -14.82
N GLN A 172 -2.19 -13.89 -13.98
CA GLN A 172 -2.39 -14.12 -12.54
C GLN A 172 -3.57 -15.05 -12.31
N THR A 173 -3.50 -15.99 -11.37
CA THR A 173 -4.64 -16.85 -11.03
C THR A 173 -5.58 -16.12 -10.06
N ASP A 174 -6.85 -16.53 -10.01
CA ASP A 174 -7.81 -15.96 -9.04
C ASP A 174 -7.34 -16.19 -7.59
N SER A 175 -6.64 -17.31 -7.33
CA SER A 175 -5.96 -17.57 -6.05
C SER A 175 -4.88 -16.53 -5.72
N ALA A 176 -4.04 -16.13 -6.70
CA ALA A 176 -3.03 -15.10 -6.49
C ALA A 176 -3.65 -13.72 -6.18
N ILE A 177 -4.73 -13.37 -6.89
CA ILE A 177 -5.48 -12.13 -6.65
C ILE A 177 -6.17 -12.16 -5.27
N ARG A 178 -6.78 -13.29 -4.90
CA ARG A 178 -7.42 -13.47 -3.58
C ARG A 178 -6.41 -13.32 -2.45
N ARG A 179 -5.20 -13.88 -2.60
CA ARG A 179 -4.10 -13.71 -1.64
C ARG A 179 -3.67 -12.26 -1.51
N PHE A 180 -3.55 -11.54 -2.64
CA PHE A 180 -3.26 -10.10 -2.63
C PHE A 180 -4.34 -9.32 -1.87
N ILE A 181 -5.62 -9.55 -2.17
CA ILE A 181 -6.73 -8.88 -1.48
C ILE A 181 -6.76 -9.20 0.02
N ARG A 182 -6.51 -10.45 0.41
CA ARG A 182 -6.44 -10.84 1.82
C ARG A 182 -5.32 -10.13 2.57
N ASN A 183 -4.15 -9.99 1.94
CA ASN A 183 -2.99 -9.33 2.53
C ASN A 183 -3.20 -7.82 2.66
N VAL A 184 -3.85 -7.19 1.69
CA VAL A 184 -4.11 -5.74 1.67
C VAL A 184 -5.34 -5.36 2.50
N GLY A 185 -6.30 -6.28 2.65
CA GLY A 185 -7.63 -5.97 3.20
C GLY A 185 -8.53 -5.34 2.12
N LYS A 186 -9.79 -5.80 2.06
CA LYS A 186 -10.76 -5.37 1.04
C LYS A 186 -10.96 -3.85 1.06
N GLU A 187 -10.97 -3.27 2.25
CA GLU A 187 -11.14 -1.84 2.51
C GLU A 187 -10.00 -0.97 1.96
N ASN A 188 -8.80 -1.53 1.76
CA ASN A 188 -7.64 -0.77 1.27
C ASN A 188 -7.35 -1.00 -0.22
N ILE A 189 -8.09 -1.87 -0.92
CA ILE A 189 -7.83 -2.19 -2.33
C ILE A 189 -7.87 -0.96 -3.23
N SER A 190 -8.89 -0.10 -3.06
CA SER A 190 -9.02 1.12 -3.86
C SER A 190 -7.83 2.06 -3.65
N ASP A 191 -7.42 2.23 -2.40
CA ASP A 191 -6.28 3.07 -2.03
C ASP A 191 -4.94 2.49 -2.52
N MET A 192 -4.78 1.16 -2.48
CA MET A 192 -3.62 0.48 -3.02
C MET A 192 -3.48 0.67 -4.53
N ILE A 193 -4.60 0.57 -5.28
CA ILE A 193 -4.60 0.88 -6.72
C ILE A 193 -4.27 2.35 -6.98
N THR A 194 -4.81 3.26 -6.17
CA THR A 194 -4.52 4.70 -6.27
C THR A 194 -3.05 4.99 -6.06
N LEU A 195 -2.44 4.42 -5.01
CA LEU A 195 -1.00 4.51 -4.74
C LEU A 195 -0.19 3.94 -5.91
N ARG A 196 -0.56 2.76 -6.44
CA ARG A 196 0.13 2.15 -7.58
C ARG A 196 0.11 3.00 -8.84
N ILE A 197 -1.02 3.64 -9.14
CA ILE A 197 -1.13 4.55 -10.28
C ILE A 197 -0.22 5.77 -10.06
N ALA A 198 -0.25 6.33 -8.85
CA ALA A 198 0.57 7.48 -8.48
C ALA A 198 2.09 7.18 -8.59
N ASP A 199 2.54 6.04 -8.07
CA ASP A 199 3.90 5.51 -8.21
C ASP A 199 4.33 5.43 -9.69
N ARG A 200 3.51 4.80 -10.54
CA ARG A 200 3.78 4.67 -11.98
C ARG A 200 3.89 6.04 -12.68
N LEU A 201 2.98 6.96 -12.37
CA LEU A 201 3.00 8.32 -12.91
C LEU A 201 4.23 9.10 -12.41
N GLY A 202 4.62 8.90 -11.16
CA GLY A 202 5.85 9.47 -10.58
C GLY A 202 7.11 9.06 -11.33
N GLY A 203 7.13 7.84 -11.88
CA GLY A 203 8.20 7.32 -12.74
C GLY A 203 8.10 7.73 -14.21
N GLY A 204 7.08 8.50 -14.63
CA GLY A 204 6.87 8.93 -16.01
C GLY A 204 6.12 7.93 -16.90
N ALA A 205 5.50 6.90 -16.32
CA ALA A 205 4.67 5.96 -17.08
C ALA A 205 3.29 6.55 -17.41
N ARG A 206 2.53 5.87 -18.28
CA ARG A 206 1.12 6.22 -18.55
C ARG A 206 0.23 5.84 -17.36
N GLU A 207 -0.81 6.64 -17.13
CA GLU A 207 -1.78 6.46 -16.03
C GLU A 207 -2.42 5.07 -16.06
N THR A 208 -2.82 4.61 -17.25
CA THR A 208 -3.51 3.33 -17.42
C THR A 208 -2.89 2.49 -18.53
N SER A 209 -3.27 1.21 -18.53
CA SER A 209 -2.99 0.22 -19.55
C SER A 209 -4.13 -0.80 -19.56
N TRP A 210 -4.35 -1.49 -20.68
CA TRP A 210 -5.38 -2.54 -20.74
C TRP A 210 -5.20 -3.59 -19.64
N ARG A 211 -3.96 -3.95 -19.29
CA ARG A 211 -3.62 -4.86 -18.18
C ARG A 211 -4.08 -4.34 -16.82
N LEU A 212 -3.92 -3.04 -16.56
CA LEU A 212 -4.36 -2.43 -15.31
C LEU A 212 -5.89 -2.41 -15.21
N GLU A 213 -6.57 -2.09 -16.31
CA GLU A 213 -8.04 -2.10 -16.34
C GLU A 213 -8.61 -3.51 -16.21
N GLU A 214 -7.99 -4.50 -16.85
CA GLU A 214 -8.33 -5.91 -16.64
C GLU A 214 -8.10 -6.35 -15.20
N PHE A 215 -6.96 -6.01 -14.60
CA PHE A 215 -6.68 -6.31 -13.20
C PHE A 215 -7.70 -5.68 -12.24
N LYS A 216 -8.11 -4.42 -12.47
CA LYS A 216 -9.19 -3.77 -11.71
C LYS A 216 -10.51 -4.54 -11.81
N LYS A 217 -10.89 -5.00 -13.01
CA LYS A 217 -12.09 -5.83 -13.20
C LYS A 217 -11.97 -7.15 -12.43
N ARG A 218 -10.82 -7.82 -12.53
CA ARG A 218 -10.57 -9.08 -11.81
C ARG A 218 -10.58 -8.92 -10.30
N LEU A 219 -10.08 -7.80 -9.77
CA LEU A 219 -10.20 -7.48 -8.34
C LEU A 219 -11.66 -7.40 -7.88
N ILE A 220 -12.57 -6.89 -8.73
CA ILE A 220 -14.00 -6.85 -8.41
C ILE A 220 -14.61 -8.26 -8.49
N GLU A 221 -14.31 -9.02 -9.54
CA GLU A 221 -14.85 -10.37 -9.72
C GLU A 221 -14.42 -11.34 -8.63
N VAL A 222 -13.11 -11.40 -8.31
CA VAL A 222 -12.58 -12.27 -7.24
C VAL A 222 -13.16 -11.90 -5.87
N GLN A 223 -13.61 -10.66 -5.67
CA GLN A 223 -14.25 -10.25 -4.43
C GLN A 223 -15.65 -10.83 -4.21
N LYS A 224 -16.32 -11.30 -5.27
CA LYS A 224 -17.63 -11.96 -5.20
C LYS A 224 -17.53 -13.41 -4.70
N GLU A 225 -16.36 -14.01 -4.83
CA GLU A 225 -16.07 -15.38 -4.41
C GLU A 225 -15.69 -15.44 -2.92
N PRO A 226 -15.87 -16.59 -2.23
CA PRO A 226 -15.50 -16.73 -0.83
C PRO A 226 -13.97 -16.56 -0.62
N PHE A 227 -13.57 -15.93 0.49
CA PHE A 227 -12.16 -15.65 0.83
C PHE A 227 -11.59 -16.64 1.84
N ALA A 228 -12.45 -17.24 2.64
CA ALA A 228 -12.14 -18.26 3.61
C ALA A 228 -13.28 -19.29 3.68
N VAL A 229 -13.00 -20.44 4.30
CA VAL A 229 -13.99 -21.50 4.55
C VAL A 229 -15.27 -20.96 5.19
N LYS A 230 -15.15 -20.01 6.12
CA LYS A 230 -16.30 -19.38 6.79
C LYS A 230 -17.25 -18.60 5.86
N ASP A 231 -16.81 -18.31 4.64
CA ASP A 231 -17.60 -17.62 3.63
C ASP A 231 -18.40 -18.61 2.74
N LEU A 232 -18.22 -19.92 2.95
CA LEU A 232 -19.08 -20.94 2.34
C LEU A 232 -20.53 -20.77 2.82
N LYS A 233 -21.50 -21.10 1.96
CA LYS A 233 -22.94 -21.10 2.32
C LYS A 233 -23.37 -22.33 3.13
N ILE A 234 -22.41 -23.11 3.60
CA ILE A 234 -22.56 -24.19 4.57
C ILE A 234 -21.51 -24.04 5.66
N ASP A 235 -21.76 -24.65 6.81
CA ASP A 235 -20.81 -24.68 7.93
C ASP A 235 -20.49 -26.11 8.38
N GLY A 236 -19.73 -26.24 9.47
CA GLY A 236 -19.39 -27.55 10.03
C GLY A 236 -20.61 -28.35 10.51
N ASN A 237 -21.69 -27.69 10.94
CA ASN A 237 -22.92 -28.37 11.37
C ASN A 237 -23.65 -28.99 10.18
N ASP A 238 -23.71 -28.27 9.06
CA ASP A 238 -24.26 -28.79 7.81
C ASP A 238 -23.48 -30.06 7.38
N VAL A 239 -22.13 -30.03 7.44
CA VAL A 239 -21.27 -31.18 7.11
C VAL A 239 -21.50 -32.36 8.05
N MET A 240 -21.51 -32.12 9.36
CA MET A 240 -21.74 -33.17 10.37
C MET A 240 -23.11 -33.82 10.22
N LYS A 241 -24.16 -33.02 9.98
CA LYS A 241 -25.53 -33.51 9.80
C LYS A 241 -25.68 -34.31 8.50
N GLU A 242 -25.17 -33.80 7.40
CA GLU A 242 -25.31 -34.46 6.10
C GLU A 242 -24.51 -35.77 6.06
N LEU A 243 -23.30 -35.80 6.63
CA LEU A 243 -22.41 -36.97 6.58
C LEU A 243 -22.47 -37.89 7.81
N ASN A 244 -23.29 -37.57 8.81
CA ASN A 244 -23.36 -38.27 10.10
C ASN A 244 -21.98 -38.38 10.78
N LEU A 245 -21.20 -37.29 10.76
CA LEU A 245 -19.87 -37.21 11.37
C LEU A 245 -19.95 -36.56 12.76
N LYS A 246 -19.07 -37.03 13.68
CA LYS A 246 -18.81 -36.34 14.94
C LYS A 246 -17.89 -35.13 14.72
N PRO A 247 -17.90 -34.13 15.62
CA PRO A 247 -16.95 -33.02 15.56
C PRO A 247 -15.50 -33.52 15.52
N GLY A 248 -14.68 -33.01 14.59
CA GLY A 248 -13.28 -33.39 14.47
C GLY A 248 -12.58 -32.81 13.22
N PRO A 249 -11.26 -33.05 13.06
CA PRO A 249 -10.44 -32.47 11.98
C PRO A 249 -10.99 -32.75 10.57
N LYS A 250 -11.58 -33.93 10.36
CA LYS A 250 -12.19 -34.36 9.10
C LYS A 250 -13.28 -33.40 8.58
N VAL A 251 -14.02 -32.74 9.46
CA VAL A 251 -15.03 -31.72 9.08
C VAL A 251 -14.34 -30.51 8.43
N GLY A 252 -13.21 -30.07 9.00
CA GLY A 252 -12.41 -28.98 8.46
C GLY A 252 -11.76 -29.33 7.13
N GLU A 253 -11.25 -30.56 6.97
CA GLU A 253 -10.69 -31.06 5.70
C GLU A 253 -11.73 -31.05 4.58
N ILE A 254 -12.96 -31.50 4.86
CA ILE A 254 -14.06 -31.48 3.89
C ILE A 254 -14.44 -30.05 3.52
N LEU A 255 -14.60 -29.17 4.51
CA LEU A 255 -14.89 -27.75 4.26
C LEU A 255 -13.77 -27.06 3.46
N ASN A 256 -12.50 -27.40 3.71
CA ASN A 256 -11.37 -26.91 2.91
C ASN A 256 -11.44 -27.43 1.48
N THR A 257 -11.76 -28.71 1.28
CA THR A 257 -11.90 -29.31 -0.05
C THR A 257 -13.02 -28.61 -0.84
N LEU A 258 -14.19 -28.42 -0.24
CA LEU A 258 -15.30 -27.68 -0.86
C LEU A 258 -14.94 -26.23 -1.14
N PHE A 259 -14.21 -25.59 -0.23
CA PHE A 259 -13.72 -24.24 -0.43
C PHE A 259 -12.76 -24.15 -1.63
N GLU A 260 -11.85 -25.11 -1.79
CA GLU A 260 -10.96 -25.19 -2.95
C GLU A 260 -11.74 -25.41 -4.25
N GLU A 261 -12.71 -26.32 -4.27
CA GLU A 261 -13.57 -26.56 -5.45
C GLU A 261 -14.36 -25.31 -5.87
N VAL A 262 -14.86 -24.55 -4.89
CA VAL A 262 -15.55 -23.29 -5.14
C VAL A 262 -14.58 -22.22 -5.68
N VAL A 263 -13.40 -22.11 -5.09
CA VAL A 263 -12.35 -21.18 -5.53
C VAL A 263 -11.85 -21.51 -6.95
N GLU A 264 -11.84 -22.78 -7.33
CA GLU A 264 -11.48 -23.26 -8.67
C GLU A 264 -12.64 -23.21 -9.67
N LYS A 265 -13.81 -22.68 -9.28
CA LYS A 265 -15.03 -22.61 -10.11
C LYS A 265 -15.54 -23.98 -10.58
N LYS A 266 -15.17 -25.05 -9.87
CA LYS A 266 -15.71 -26.41 -10.08
C LYS A 266 -17.05 -26.60 -9.35
N LEU A 267 -17.34 -25.76 -8.36
CA LEU A 267 -18.53 -25.82 -7.53
C LEU A 267 -19.07 -24.41 -7.24
N GLU A 268 -20.39 -24.24 -7.29
CA GLU A 268 -21.01 -22.96 -6.91
C GLU A 268 -21.08 -22.82 -5.39
N ASN A 269 -20.83 -21.61 -4.87
CA ASN A 269 -21.00 -21.31 -3.44
C ASN A 269 -22.49 -21.11 -3.07
N GLU A 270 -23.33 -22.07 -3.44
CA GLU A 270 -24.74 -22.09 -3.09
C GLU A 270 -25.03 -23.27 -2.17
N LYS A 271 -25.84 -23.05 -1.13
CA LYS A 271 -26.11 -24.08 -0.11
C LYS A 271 -26.56 -25.41 -0.73
N LYS A 272 -27.42 -25.36 -1.75
CA LYS A 272 -27.91 -26.56 -2.45
C LYS A 272 -26.79 -27.31 -3.18
N ALA A 273 -25.93 -26.61 -3.92
CA ALA A 273 -24.81 -27.22 -4.65
C ALA A 273 -23.80 -27.86 -3.68
N LEU A 274 -23.44 -27.14 -2.61
CA LEU A 274 -22.51 -27.60 -1.57
C LEU A 274 -23.04 -28.86 -0.84
N LEU A 275 -24.32 -28.86 -0.45
CA LEU A 275 -24.95 -30.04 0.16
C LEU A 275 -25.03 -31.24 -0.79
N SER A 276 -25.24 -31.00 -2.09
CA SER A 276 -25.23 -32.07 -3.09
C SER A 276 -23.85 -32.70 -3.20
N ARG A 277 -22.81 -31.87 -3.31
CA ARG A 277 -21.41 -32.31 -3.38
C ARG A 277 -20.98 -33.08 -2.13
N LEU A 278 -21.47 -32.69 -0.94
CA LEU A 278 -21.22 -33.43 0.29
C LEU A 278 -21.65 -34.90 0.18
N LYS A 279 -22.79 -35.21 -0.45
CA LYS A 279 -23.29 -36.60 -0.53
C LYS A 279 -22.33 -37.54 -1.24
N GLU A 280 -21.53 -37.04 -2.17
CA GLU A 280 -20.55 -37.84 -2.90
C GLU A 280 -19.38 -38.32 -2.01
N PHE A 281 -19.08 -37.58 -0.94
CA PHE A 281 -18.11 -38.01 0.09
C PHE A 281 -18.61 -39.21 0.93
N LYS A 282 -19.88 -39.59 0.85
CA LYS A 282 -20.39 -40.83 1.51
C LYS A 282 -20.00 -42.10 0.75
N THR A 283 -19.74 -41.96 -0.55
CA THR A 283 -19.50 -43.06 -1.50
C THR A 283 -18.02 -43.33 -1.77
N SER A 284 -17.12 -42.60 -1.12
CA SER A 284 -15.65 -42.77 -1.17
C SER A 284 -15.12 -43.23 0.19
#